data_AF-A0A3D3SBB1-F1
#
_entry.id   AF-A0A3D3SBB1-F1
#
_cell.length_a   1.000
_cell.length_b   1.000
_cell.length_c   1.000
_cell.angle_alpha   90.00
_cell.angle_beta   90.00
_cell.angle_gamma   90.00
#
_symmetry.space_group_name_H-M   'P 1'
#
loop_
_entity.id
_entity.type
_entity.pdbx_description
1 polymer ?
#
loop_
_entity_poly.entity_id
_entity_poly.type
_entity_poly.pdbx_seq_one_letter_code
_entity_poly.pdbx_strand_id
1 'polypeptide(L)'
;MKGTAYLAARGFLSHLLEELPDYTRLDGELVGRWGPAATGADAVPDASDSPAPYWTRNVWQEPFLLEFDSISQAAKALRSMQRNWAAYPTRLHRRTALIAEALPPLPLKPKAFPFILPKSPMGSFTLLDEHLLLGSAACSSPFPNGEFSFVEDKVGPPSRAYRKLWEALLYAGRLPGPGERCLDAGASPGGWTWALAGL
;
A
#
# COMPACT_ATOMS: atom_id res chain seq x y z
N MET A 1 -12.21 4.07 -17.36
CA MET A 1 -10.96 4.80 -17.09
C MET A 1 -9.83 3.78 -17.12
N LYS A 2 -8.71 4.07 -17.78
CA LYS A 2 -7.49 3.25 -17.66
C LYS A 2 -6.43 4.12 -17.01
N GLY A 3 -5.75 3.59 -16.00
CA GLY A 3 -4.66 4.28 -15.33
C GLY A 3 -4.38 3.68 -13.97
N THR A 4 -3.49 4.32 -13.24
CA THR A 4 -2.95 3.81 -11.98
C THR A 4 -2.96 4.95 -10.96
N ALA A 5 -3.28 4.65 -9.70
CA ALA A 5 -3.13 5.62 -8.62
C ALA A 5 -2.02 5.18 -7.65
N TYR A 6 -1.14 6.10 -7.29
CA TYR A 6 0.05 5.87 -6.48
C TYR A 6 -0.13 6.57 -5.15
N LEU A 7 -0.18 5.82 -4.06
CA LEU A 7 -0.20 6.38 -2.72
C LEU A 7 1.25 6.63 -2.27
N ALA A 8 1.59 7.90 -2.02
CA ALA A 8 2.95 8.27 -1.65
C ALA A 8 3.42 7.60 -0.35
N ALA A 9 4.73 7.35 -0.27
CA ALA A 9 5.37 7.09 1.01
C ALA A 9 5.22 8.32 1.91
N ARG A 10 5.08 8.12 3.24
CA ARG A 10 4.78 9.20 4.20
C ARG A 10 5.83 10.32 4.09
N GLY A 11 5.38 11.53 3.77
CA GLY A 11 6.27 12.70 3.65
C GLY A 11 7.11 12.76 2.38
N PHE A 12 6.89 11.86 1.41
CA PHE A 12 7.64 11.80 0.15
C PHE A 12 6.78 12.13 -1.08
N LEU A 13 5.65 12.81 -0.91
CA LEU A 13 4.80 13.23 -2.03
C LEU A 13 5.57 14.02 -3.09
N SER A 14 6.44 14.97 -2.68
CA SER A 14 7.23 15.75 -3.65
C SER A 14 8.11 14.87 -4.53
N HIS A 15 8.74 13.85 -3.94
CA HIS A 15 9.62 12.95 -4.66
C HIS A 15 8.82 12.04 -5.61
N LEU A 16 7.63 11.60 -5.19
CA LEU A 16 6.71 10.87 -6.06
C LEU A 16 6.25 11.73 -7.26
N LEU A 17 5.99 13.01 -7.05
CA LEU A 17 5.60 13.93 -8.13
C LEU A 17 6.75 14.20 -9.11
N GLU A 18 8.00 14.19 -8.63
CA GLU A 18 9.19 14.24 -9.49
C GLU A 18 9.35 12.97 -10.35
N GLU A 19 9.01 11.80 -9.79
CA GLU A 19 8.97 10.53 -10.54
C GLU A 19 7.78 10.43 -11.53
N LEU A 20 6.71 11.19 -11.30
CA LEU A 20 5.48 11.15 -12.08
C LEU A 20 5.10 12.54 -12.62
N PRO A 21 5.92 13.16 -13.49
CA PRO A 21 5.67 14.53 -13.96
C PRO A 21 4.38 14.68 -14.79
N ASP A 22 3.84 13.58 -15.31
CA ASP A 22 2.61 13.52 -16.12
C ASP A 22 1.39 13.02 -15.32
N TYR A 23 1.41 13.17 -13.99
CA TYR A 23 0.22 12.90 -13.18
C TYR A 23 -0.96 13.79 -13.62
N THR A 24 -2.15 13.23 -13.53
CA THR A 24 -3.39 13.86 -14.02
C THR A 24 -4.35 14.24 -12.90
N ARG A 25 -4.14 13.71 -11.70
CA ARG A 25 -5.01 13.93 -10.55
C ARG A 25 -4.22 13.83 -9.26
N LEU A 26 -4.57 14.67 -8.28
CA LEU A 26 -4.02 14.63 -6.93
C LEU A 26 -5.17 14.69 -5.92
N ASP A 27 -5.27 13.68 -5.05
CA ASP A 27 -6.20 13.63 -3.93
C ASP A 27 -5.41 13.36 -2.65
N GLY A 28 -5.02 14.41 -1.91
CA GLY A 28 -4.12 14.25 -0.77
C GLY A 28 -2.75 13.72 -1.23
N GLU A 29 -2.31 12.56 -0.71
CA GLU A 29 -1.08 11.88 -1.15
C GLU A 29 -1.33 10.79 -2.21
N LEU A 30 -2.56 10.68 -2.74
CA LEU A 30 -2.90 9.76 -3.82
C LEU A 30 -2.74 10.47 -5.17
N VAL A 31 -1.76 10.04 -5.95
CA VAL A 31 -1.39 10.60 -7.25
C VAL A 31 -1.95 9.72 -8.36
N GLY A 32 -2.90 10.22 -9.14
CA GLY A 32 -3.53 9.50 -10.25
C GLY A 32 -2.89 9.83 -11.59
N ARG A 33 -2.46 8.79 -12.32
CA ARG A 33 -2.02 8.89 -13.71
C ARG A 33 -3.05 8.21 -14.60
N TRP A 34 -3.84 9.01 -15.31
CA TRP A 34 -4.93 8.57 -16.18
C TRP A 34 -4.50 8.74 -17.64
N GLY A 35 -4.55 7.66 -18.41
CA GLY A 35 -4.33 7.73 -19.86
C GLY A 35 -5.64 7.84 -20.63
N PRO A 36 -5.62 8.34 -21.88
CA PRO A 36 -6.73 8.10 -22.79
C PRO A 36 -6.99 6.59 -22.85
N ALA A 37 -8.26 6.18 -22.76
CA ALA A 37 -8.63 4.79 -22.95
C ALA A 37 -8.24 4.39 -24.37
N ALA A 38 -7.13 3.68 -24.55
CA ALA A 38 -6.67 3.27 -25.87
C ALA A 38 -7.81 2.53 -26.59
N THR A 39 -8.27 3.12 -27.70
CA THR A 39 -9.22 2.51 -28.63
C THR A 39 -8.48 2.31 -29.94
N GLY A 40 -8.38 1.07 -30.41
CA GLY A 40 -7.72 0.73 -31.68
C GLY A 40 -6.24 0.32 -31.58
N ALA A 41 -5.71 -0.15 -32.71
CA ALA A 41 -4.40 -0.78 -32.89
C ALA A 41 -3.19 0.14 -32.68
N ASP A 42 -3.42 1.42 -32.35
CA ASP A 42 -2.39 2.41 -32.01
C ASP A 42 -2.14 2.51 -30.49
N ALA A 43 -2.52 1.48 -29.74
CA ALA A 43 -2.25 1.37 -28.31
C ALA A 43 -0.75 1.09 -28.05
N VAL A 44 0.09 2.12 -28.17
CA VAL A 44 1.43 2.13 -27.57
C VAL A 44 1.63 3.53 -26.95
N PRO A 45 1.72 3.59 -25.61
CA PRO A 45 3.05 3.54 -25.02
C PRO A 45 3.25 2.20 -24.34
N ASP A 46 4.39 1.59 -24.62
CA ASP A 46 4.89 0.49 -23.83
C ASP A 46 4.93 0.95 -22.37
N ALA A 47 4.27 0.21 -21.48
CA ALA A 47 4.24 0.50 -20.05
C ALA A 47 5.59 0.18 -19.37
N SER A 48 6.69 0.15 -20.14
CA SER A 48 7.95 -0.50 -19.77
C SER A 48 9.16 0.44 -19.64
N ASP A 49 9.14 1.64 -20.24
CA ASP A 49 10.36 2.49 -20.26
C ASP A 49 10.50 3.44 -19.05
N SER A 50 9.43 3.66 -18.29
CA SER A 50 9.54 4.37 -17.01
C SER A 50 9.60 3.37 -15.87
N PRO A 51 10.67 3.36 -15.05
CA PRO A 51 10.71 2.48 -13.87
C PRO A 51 9.50 2.78 -12.98
N ALA A 52 8.97 1.74 -12.32
CA ALA A 52 7.92 1.92 -11.33
C ALA A 52 8.39 2.94 -10.26
N PRO A 53 7.54 3.89 -9.87
CA PRO A 53 7.92 4.93 -8.92
C PRO A 53 8.30 4.33 -7.56
N TYR A 54 9.46 4.73 -7.03
CA TYR A 54 10.00 4.21 -5.77
C TYR A 54 9.33 4.85 -4.55
N TRP A 55 8.89 6.11 -4.65
CA TRP A 55 8.33 6.85 -3.51
C TRP A 55 6.86 6.53 -3.27
N THR A 56 6.50 5.25 -3.34
CA THR A 56 5.15 4.73 -3.17
C THR A 56 5.06 3.71 -2.06
N ARG A 57 3.94 3.72 -1.33
CA ARG A 57 3.63 2.72 -0.30
C ARG A 57 2.58 1.72 -0.77
N ASN A 58 1.67 2.16 -1.63
CA ASN A 58 0.67 1.31 -2.24
C ASN A 58 0.35 1.81 -3.65
N VAL A 59 0.16 0.90 -4.58
CA VAL A 59 -0.22 1.21 -5.96
C VAL A 59 -1.59 0.60 -6.21
N TRP A 60 -2.56 1.42 -6.61
CA TRP A 60 -3.89 1.03 -7.03
C TRP A 60 -3.80 0.73 -8.52
N GLN A 61 -3.72 -0.55 -8.85
CA GLN A 61 -3.33 -1.04 -10.19
C GLN A 61 -4.50 -1.00 -11.18
N GLU A 62 -5.71 -1.26 -10.69
CA GLU A 62 -6.93 -1.30 -11.49
C GLU A 62 -8.03 -0.43 -10.85
N PRO A 63 -7.79 0.89 -10.77
CA PRO A 63 -8.72 1.81 -10.17
C PRO A 63 -9.99 1.96 -11.02
N PHE A 64 -11.13 2.02 -10.34
CA PHE A 64 -12.45 2.20 -10.90
C PHE A 64 -13.20 3.32 -10.17
N LEU A 65 -14.15 3.91 -10.89
CA LEU A 65 -15.14 4.81 -10.34
C LEU A 65 -16.42 4.03 -10.04
N LEU A 66 -17.05 4.34 -8.92
CA LEU A 66 -18.33 3.74 -8.54
C LEU A 66 -19.25 4.82 -7.97
N GLU A 67 -20.38 5.02 -8.64
CA GLU A 67 -21.46 5.87 -8.17
C GLU A 67 -22.35 5.13 -7.16
N PHE A 68 -22.85 5.86 -6.16
CA PHE A 68 -23.71 5.31 -5.12
C PHE A 68 -24.57 6.40 -4.46
N ASP A 69 -25.74 6.00 -3.96
CA ASP A 69 -26.69 6.89 -3.29
C ASP A 69 -26.61 6.77 -1.76
N SER A 70 -26.10 5.64 -1.25
CA SER A 70 -26.04 5.37 0.20
C SER A 70 -24.79 4.62 0.65
N ILE A 71 -24.44 4.78 1.93
CA ILE A 71 -23.34 4.05 2.59
C ILE A 71 -23.49 2.53 2.40
N SER A 72 -24.71 2.01 2.60
CA SER A 72 -25.01 0.58 2.46
C SER A 72 -24.81 0.06 1.04
N GLN A 73 -25.16 0.86 0.02
CA GLN A 73 -24.96 0.52 -1.39
C GLN A 73 -23.47 0.47 -1.74
N ALA A 74 -22.69 1.49 -1.34
CA ALA A 74 -21.24 1.50 -1.54
C ALA A 74 -20.57 0.28 -0.87
N ALA A 75 -20.90 0.02 0.40
CA ALA A 75 -20.34 -1.12 1.13
C ALA A 75 -20.75 -2.48 0.53
N LYS A 76 -21.96 -2.60 -0.03
CA LYS A 76 -22.42 -3.81 -0.71
C LYS A 76 -21.65 -4.04 -2.00
N ALA A 77 -21.46 -3.00 -2.82
CA ALA A 77 -20.74 -3.09 -4.08
C ALA A 77 -19.26 -3.47 -3.87
N LEU A 78 -18.58 -2.86 -2.90
CA LEU A 78 -17.21 -3.24 -2.53
C LEU A 78 -17.13 -4.70 -2.06
N ARG A 79 -18.05 -5.13 -1.17
CA ARG A 79 -18.10 -6.52 -0.68
C ARG A 79 -18.36 -7.54 -1.77
N SER A 80 -19.11 -7.20 -2.82
CA SER A 80 -19.35 -8.11 -3.95
C SER A 80 -18.10 -8.35 -4.80
N MET A 81 -17.12 -7.45 -4.75
CA MET A 81 -15.84 -7.62 -5.46
C MET A 81 -14.86 -8.45 -4.62
N GLN A 82 -14.67 -8.09 -3.35
CA GLN A 82 -13.82 -8.84 -2.42
C GLN A 82 -14.08 -8.48 -0.96
N ARG A 83 -13.47 -9.25 -0.04
CA ARG A 83 -13.63 -9.07 1.41
C ARG A 83 -12.90 -7.85 1.97
N ASN A 84 -11.63 -7.66 1.60
CA ASN A 84 -10.74 -6.72 2.28
C ASN A 84 -10.66 -5.38 1.54
N TRP A 85 -10.96 -4.29 2.26
CA TRP A 85 -10.98 -2.93 1.73
C TRP A 85 -10.46 -1.93 2.75
N ALA A 86 -9.36 -1.26 2.40
CA ALA A 86 -8.77 -0.19 3.18
C ALA A 86 -9.31 1.17 2.73
N ALA A 87 -9.95 1.88 3.64
CA ALA A 87 -10.32 3.28 3.41
C ALA A 87 -9.08 4.17 3.44
N TYR A 88 -8.97 5.09 2.48
CA TYR A 88 -7.96 6.15 2.44
C TYR A 88 -8.67 7.50 2.29
N PRO A 89 -9.22 8.07 3.38
CA PRO A 89 -10.03 9.28 3.29
C PRO A 89 -9.16 10.51 3.00
N THR A 90 -9.19 11.00 1.77
CA THR A 90 -8.56 12.27 1.36
C THR A 90 -9.47 13.47 1.62
N ARG A 91 -10.77 13.19 1.77
CA ARG A 91 -11.87 14.10 2.13
C ARG A 91 -13.09 13.28 2.52
N LEU A 92 -14.16 13.98 2.91
CA LEU A 92 -15.41 13.37 3.37
C LEU A 92 -15.17 12.28 4.45
N HIS A 93 -14.21 12.55 5.35
CA HIS A 93 -13.65 11.57 6.29
C HIS A 93 -14.71 10.77 7.03
N ARG A 94 -15.75 11.44 7.53
CA ARG A 94 -16.86 10.78 8.24
C ARG A 94 -17.64 9.81 7.33
N ARG A 95 -17.97 10.21 6.10
CA ARG A 95 -18.73 9.36 5.17
C ARG A 95 -17.90 8.17 4.71
N THR A 96 -16.62 8.39 4.42
CA THR A 96 -15.66 7.31 4.12
C THR A 96 -15.52 6.33 5.28
N ALA A 97 -15.43 6.83 6.52
CA ALA A 97 -15.37 6.00 7.73
C ALA A 97 -16.65 5.16 7.92
N LEU A 98 -17.83 5.74 7.70
CA LEU A 98 -19.10 5.00 7.79
C LEU A 98 -19.20 3.87 6.75
N ILE A 99 -18.65 4.07 5.54
CA ILE A 99 -18.55 2.99 4.55
C ILE A 99 -17.58 1.91 5.07
N ALA A 100 -16.42 2.30 5.61
CA ALA A 100 -15.44 1.36 6.15
C ALA A 100 -15.99 0.53 7.33
N GLU A 101 -16.77 1.15 8.23
CA GLU A 101 -17.45 0.49 9.35
C GLU A 101 -18.49 -0.54 8.89
N ALA A 102 -19.10 -0.33 7.71
CA ALA A 102 -20.04 -1.27 7.10
C ALA A 102 -19.35 -2.42 6.32
N LEU A 103 -18.01 -2.43 6.24
CA LEU A 103 -17.22 -3.49 5.59
C LEU A 103 -16.67 -4.49 6.62
N PRO A 104 -16.25 -5.70 6.18
CA PRO A 104 -15.59 -6.64 7.08
C PRO A 104 -14.32 -6.03 7.70
N PRO A 105 -14.07 -6.23 9.01
CA PRO A 105 -12.93 -5.63 9.68
C PRO A 105 -11.60 -6.15 9.10
N LEU A 106 -10.62 -5.24 9.02
CA LEU A 106 -9.26 -5.54 8.60
C LEU A 106 -8.41 -6.04 9.78
N PRO A 107 -7.46 -6.95 9.55
CA PRO A 107 -6.55 -7.44 10.59
C PRO A 107 -5.44 -6.40 10.86
N LEU A 108 -5.75 -5.35 11.63
CA LEU A 108 -4.85 -4.24 11.95
C LEU A 108 -3.93 -4.49 13.16
N LYS A 109 -4.01 -5.67 13.78
CA LYS A 109 -3.19 -5.99 14.95
C LYS A 109 -1.70 -6.05 14.57
N PRO A 110 -0.79 -5.56 15.44
CA PRO A 110 0.63 -5.73 15.24
C PRO A 110 1.01 -7.20 15.03
N LYS A 111 1.99 -7.44 14.17
CA LYS A 111 2.42 -8.79 13.76
C LYS A 111 3.73 -9.16 14.43
N ALA A 112 3.81 -10.35 15.01
CA ALA A 112 5.07 -10.90 15.47
C ALA A 112 5.94 -11.28 14.27
N PHE A 113 7.23 -10.97 14.31
CA PHE A 113 8.20 -11.38 13.29
C PHE A 113 8.84 -12.72 13.70
N PRO A 114 9.13 -13.64 12.76
CA PRO A 114 8.75 -13.57 11.35
C PRO A 114 7.29 -14.00 11.11
N PHE A 115 6.74 -13.60 9.97
CA PHE A 115 5.42 -14.08 9.52
C PHE A 115 5.38 -14.21 8.00
N ILE A 116 4.41 -14.96 7.48
CA ILE A 116 4.22 -15.10 6.03
C ILE A 116 3.35 -13.94 5.53
N LEU A 117 3.82 -13.24 4.50
CA LEU A 117 3.03 -12.16 3.88
C LEU A 117 1.63 -12.66 3.48
N PRO A 118 0.56 -11.90 3.78
CA PRO A 118 -0.79 -12.30 3.40
C PRO A 118 -0.90 -12.47 1.87
N LYS A 119 -1.52 -13.57 1.43
CA LYS A 119 -1.83 -13.81 0.01
C LYS A 119 -3.20 -13.31 -0.40
N SER A 120 -4.07 -12.99 0.56
CA SER A 120 -5.39 -12.44 0.28
C SER A 120 -5.25 -11.05 -0.33
N PRO A 121 -6.05 -10.69 -1.35
CA PRO A 121 -6.01 -9.36 -1.92
C PRO A 121 -6.44 -8.32 -0.87
N MET A 122 -5.92 -7.11 -1.05
CA MET A 122 -6.22 -5.94 -0.23
C MET A 122 -6.60 -4.81 -1.17
N GLY A 123 -7.88 -4.43 -1.20
CA GLY A 123 -8.33 -3.29 -1.97
C GLY A 123 -8.19 -1.99 -1.18
N SER A 124 -8.22 -0.87 -1.88
CA SER A 124 -8.29 0.46 -1.28
C SER A 124 -9.38 1.30 -1.92
N PHE A 125 -9.95 2.24 -1.17
CA PHE A 125 -10.93 3.19 -1.69
C PHE A 125 -10.89 4.56 -1.01
N THR A 126 -11.35 5.59 -1.71
CA THR A 126 -11.57 6.95 -1.22
C THR A 126 -12.82 7.56 -1.86
N LEU A 127 -13.39 8.59 -1.25
CA LEU A 127 -14.52 9.32 -1.81
C LEU A 127 -14.05 10.51 -2.64
N LEU A 128 -14.52 10.56 -3.89
CA LEU A 128 -14.31 11.67 -4.81
C LEU A 128 -15.43 12.72 -4.78
N ASP A 129 -16.56 12.41 -4.16
CA ASP A 129 -17.58 13.34 -3.68
C ASP A 129 -18.58 12.55 -2.82
N GLU A 130 -19.75 13.12 -2.54
CA GLU A 130 -20.78 12.47 -1.70
C GLU A 130 -21.37 11.19 -2.31
N HIS A 131 -21.27 11.03 -3.62
CA HIS A 131 -21.91 9.99 -4.41
C HIS A 131 -20.96 9.22 -5.34
N LEU A 132 -19.68 9.58 -5.37
CA LEU A 132 -18.66 8.96 -6.21
C LEU A 132 -17.48 8.49 -5.36
N LEU A 133 -17.14 7.21 -5.49
CA LEU A 133 -15.89 6.69 -4.94
C LEU A 133 -14.90 6.31 -6.04
N LEU A 134 -13.62 6.44 -5.70
CA LEU A 134 -12.50 5.84 -6.42
C LEU A 134 -12.05 4.64 -5.60
N GLY A 135 -11.99 3.45 -6.20
CA GLY A 135 -11.50 2.25 -5.54
C GLY A 135 -10.62 1.42 -6.45
N SER A 136 -9.83 0.51 -5.88
CA SER A 136 -9.11 -0.52 -6.63
C SER A 136 -9.14 -1.81 -5.85
N ALA A 137 -9.59 -2.89 -6.49
CA ALA A 137 -9.56 -4.22 -5.88
C ALA A 137 -8.15 -4.82 -5.91
N ALA A 138 -7.39 -4.53 -6.97
CA ALA A 138 -6.00 -4.90 -7.15
C ALA A 138 -5.07 -3.79 -6.64
N CYS A 139 -4.31 -4.08 -5.58
CA CYS A 139 -3.29 -3.18 -5.06
C CYS A 139 -1.95 -3.91 -4.91
N SER A 140 -0.85 -3.17 -5.00
CA SER A 140 0.50 -3.75 -4.90
C SER A 140 0.87 -4.23 -3.49
N SER A 141 0.26 -3.66 -2.44
CA SER A 141 0.53 -4.08 -1.07
C SER A 141 -0.55 -5.01 -0.52
N PRO A 142 -0.16 -6.11 0.18
CA PRO A 142 -1.11 -6.97 0.89
C PRO A 142 -1.64 -6.35 2.19
N PHE A 143 -1.13 -5.17 2.57
CA PHE A 143 -1.49 -4.49 3.82
C PHE A 143 -2.37 -3.27 3.56
N PRO A 144 -3.28 -2.91 4.49
CA PRO A 144 -4.15 -1.75 4.33
C PRO A 144 -3.36 -0.48 4.06
N ASN A 145 -3.60 0.15 2.90
CA ASN A 145 -2.87 1.33 2.43
C ASN A 145 -1.34 1.18 2.44
N GLY A 146 -0.85 -0.07 2.38
CA GLY A 146 0.55 -0.45 2.44
C GLY A 146 1.22 -0.32 3.80
N GLU A 147 0.46 -0.42 4.89
CA GLU A 147 0.99 -0.32 6.25
C GLU A 147 0.63 -1.48 7.16
N PHE A 148 1.60 -1.89 7.97
CA PHE A 148 1.39 -2.74 9.12
C PHE A 148 2.35 -2.32 10.24
N SER A 149 2.23 -2.93 11.41
CA SER A 149 3.14 -2.71 12.53
C SER A 149 3.63 -4.03 13.08
N PHE A 150 4.85 -4.04 13.60
CA PHE A 150 5.39 -5.19 14.32
C PHE A 150 5.00 -5.15 15.79
N VAL A 151 4.91 -6.33 16.41
CA VAL A 151 5.09 -6.44 17.86
C VAL A 151 6.55 -6.13 18.15
N GLU A 152 6.82 -5.03 18.86
CA GLU A 152 8.18 -4.52 19.07
C GLU A 152 8.83 -5.06 20.34
N ASP A 153 10.11 -5.39 20.24
CA ASP A 153 11.01 -5.43 21.39
C ASP A 153 11.60 -4.04 21.62
N LYS A 154 11.35 -3.48 22.81
CA LYS A 154 11.81 -2.15 23.23
C LYS A 154 12.96 -2.19 24.23
N VAL A 155 13.39 -3.39 24.65
CA VAL A 155 14.39 -3.59 25.70
C VAL A 155 15.65 -4.23 25.13
N GLY A 156 15.51 -5.30 24.35
CA GLY A 156 16.63 -6.05 23.79
C GLY A 156 17.48 -5.28 22.78
N PRO A 157 16.90 -4.70 21.70
CA PRO A 157 17.68 -4.12 20.62
C PRO A 157 18.26 -2.74 20.99
N PRO A 158 19.49 -2.42 20.53
CA PRO A 158 20.14 -1.14 20.81
C PRO A 158 19.54 0.04 20.03
N SER A 159 18.67 -0.22 19.04
CA SER A 159 17.92 0.82 18.33
C SER A 159 16.65 0.23 17.71
N ARG A 160 15.67 1.07 17.34
CA ARG A 160 14.45 0.62 16.63
C ARG A 160 14.67 0.34 15.12
N ALA A 161 15.91 0.42 14.64
CA ALA A 161 16.22 0.24 13.22
C ALA A 161 16.03 -1.21 12.74
N TYR A 162 16.06 -2.19 13.67
CA TYR A 162 15.83 -3.60 13.37
C TYR A 162 14.52 -3.84 12.60
N ARG A 163 13.49 -3.02 12.84
CA ARG A 163 12.18 -3.12 12.16
C ARG A 163 12.29 -2.96 10.65
N LYS A 164 13.22 -2.12 10.18
CA LYS A 164 13.49 -1.94 8.74
C LYS A 164 14.04 -3.22 8.12
N LEU A 165 14.97 -3.87 8.81
CA LEU A 165 15.53 -5.13 8.35
C LEU A 165 14.48 -6.25 8.38
N TRP A 166 13.68 -6.34 9.44
CA TRP A 166 12.55 -7.27 9.51
C TRP A 166 11.61 -7.11 8.32
N GLU A 167 11.19 -5.87 8.02
CA GLU A 167 10.35 -5.59 6.86
C GLU A 167 11.02 -5.99 5.53
N ALA A 168 12.29 -5.63 5.33
CA ALA A 168 13.03 -5.99 4.13
C ALA A 168 13.14 -7.51 3.93
N LEU A 169 13.43 -8.26 5.01
CA LEU A 169 13.52 -9.73 4.98
C LEU A 169 12.17 -10.39 4.67
N LEU A 170 11.06 -9.83 5.15
CA LEU A 170 9.71 -10.31 4.82
C LEU A 170 9.42 -10.16 3.32
N TYR A 171 9.72 -8.99 2.75
CA TYR A 171 9.52 -8.74 1.31
C TYR A 171 10.50 -9.52 0.44
N ALA A 172 11.72 -9.77 0.91
CA ALA A 172 12.67 -10.65 0.23
C ALA A 172 12.21 -12.12 0.21
N GLY A 173 11.27 -12.51 1.09
CA GLY A 173 10.75 -13.88 1.16
C GLY A 173 11.77 -14.92 1.62
N ARG A 174 12.93 -14.49 2.13
CA ARG A 174 14.02 -15.35 2.61
C ARG A 174 14.61 -14.80 3.89
N LEU A 175 14.70 -15.65 4.90
CA LEU A 175 15.41 -15.36 6.14
C LEU A 175 16.75 -16.11 6.13
N PRO A 176 17.84 -15.49 6.64
CA PRO A 176 19.01 -16.24 7.08
C PRO A 176 18.63 -17.37 8.03
N GLY A 177 19.34 -18.50 7.94
CA GLY A 177 19.13 -19.66 8.80
C GLY A 177 20.39 -20.07 9.58
N PRO A 178 20.28 -21.05 10.49
CA PRO A 178 21.40 -21.53 11.29
C PRO A 178 22.59 -21.95 10.41
N GLY A 179 23.77 -21.39 10.71
CA GLY A 179 25.02 -21.66 9.97
C GLY A 179 25.26 -20.77 8.76
N GLU A 180 24.29 -19.97 8.32
CA GLU A 180 24.52 -18.94 7.30
C GLU A 180 25.35 -17.78 7.87
N ARG A 181 26.17 -17.17 7.01
CA ARG A 181 26.99 -16.00 7.38
C ARG A 181 26.31 -14.72 6.91
N CYS A 182 26.06 -13.81 7.83
CA CYS A 182 25.50 -12.48 7.54
C CYS A 182 26.56 -11.39 7.72
N LEU A 183 26.53 -10.36 6.88
CA LEU A 183 27.36 -9.16 6.99
C LEU A 183 26.46 -7.93 7.18
N ASP A 184 26.64 -7.23 8.30
CA ASP A 184 25.99 -5.95 8.60
C ASP A 184 26.97 -4.79 8.39
N ALA A 185 26.92 -4.17 7.21
CA ALA A 185 27.83 -3.08 6.85
C ALA A 185 27.34 -1.76 7.45
N GLY A 186 28.16 -1.15 8.33
CA GLY A 186 27.77 0.05 9.07
C GLY A 186 26.90 -0.26 10.30
N ALA A 187 27.18 -1.38 10.97
CA ALA A 187 26.31 -1.95 12.00
C ALA A 187 25.96 -1.05 13.18
N SER A 188 26.78 -0.06 13.57
CA SER A 188 26.57 0.74 14.79
C SER A 188 25.20 1.45 14.80
N PRO A 189 24.41 1.37 15.90
CA PRO A 189 24.72 0.78 17.21
C PRO A 189 24.39 -0.72 17.36
N GLY A 190 24.04 -1.41 16.28
CA GLY A 190 23.89 -2.87 16.24
C GLY A 190 22.45 -3.36 16.10
N GLY A 191 21.50 -2.50 15.68
CA GLY A 191 20.09 -2.90 15.59
C GLY A 191 19.83 -4.00 14.56
N TRP A 192 20.49 -3.93 13.40
CA TRP A 192 20.36 -4.93 12.34
C TRP A 192 21.13 -6.20 12.70
N THR A 193 22.37 -6.07 13.18
CA THR A 193 23.15 -7.18 13.76
C THR A 193 22.36 -7.94 14.81
N TRP A 194 21.69 -7.25 15.75
CA TRP A 194 20.85 -7.88 16.77
C TRP A 194 19.70 -8.69 16.15
N ALA A 195 19.00 -8.14 15.16
CA ALA A 195 17.94 -8.86 14.48
C ALA A 195 18.47 -10.10 13.74
N LEU A 196 19.60 -9.99 13.03
CA LEU A 196 20.21 -11.12 12.32
C LEU A 196 20.68 -12.21 13.28
N ALA A 197 21.24 -11.85 14.43
CA ALA A 197 21.71 -12.80 15.45
C ALA A 197 20.55 -13.55 16.14
N GLY A 198 19.33 -13.03 16.06
CA GLY A 198 18.13 -13.65 16.62
C GLY A 198 17.32 -14.52 15.65
N LEU A 199 17.81 -14.71 14.41
CA LEU A 199 17.18 -15.56 13.38
C LEU A 199 17.60 -17.03 13.48
#